data_AF-A0A8S3I0H8-F1
#
_entry.id   AF-A0A8S3I0H8-F1
#
_cell.length_a   1.000
_cell.length_b   1.000
_cell.length_c   1.000
_cell.angle_alpha   90.00
_cell.angle_beta   90.00
_cell.angle_gamma   90.00
#
_symmetry.space_group_name_H-M   'P 1'
#
loop_
_entity.id
_entity.type
_entity.pdbx_description
1 polymer ?
#
loop_
_entity_poly.entity_id
_entity_poly.type
_entity_poly.pdbx_seq_one_letter_code
_entity_poly.pdbx_strand_id
1 'polypeptide(L)'
;SSDEEYEQFCCYGYCIDLLHELSKNLSLGYTLHLVADGKYGSFEKEGEDKQKRWDGMIGELLNYQADLIIAPLTMNPERVQDIEFTKPFKYQGITILVRKDKNTSSLSSFLQPFKGVLWIMILFSVHIIAIVLYLLDRWSPLGRFHFVPRKDQLDENSLTLEKNEKNDTLSLSRSVWFTWGILLNSGIGEGTPKSFSARVLGMVWAGFAMIMVASYTANLAAFLVLDRPEASISGVNDARV
;
A
#
# COMPACT_ATOMS: atom_id res chain seq x y z
N SER A 1 67.09 -6.32 -11.70
CA SER A 1 66.12 -6.24 -12.80
C SER A 1 65.02 -7.24 -12.51
N SER A 2 64.06 -6.84 -11.69
CA SER A 2 62.81 -7.56 -11.51
C SER A 2 61.83 -7.00 -12.53
N ASP A 3 61.55 -7.78 -13.57
CA ASP A 3 60.51 -7.46 -14.54
C ASP A 3 59.16 -7.55 -13.80
N GLU A 4 58.64 -6.40 -13.38
CA GLU A 4 57.28 -6.30 -12.86
C GLU A 4 56.32 -6.57 -14.02
N GLU A 5 55.56 -7.67 -13.92
CA GLU A 5 54.60 -8.10 -14.93
C GLU A 5 53.37 -7.18 -14.84
N TYR A 6 53.28 -6.20 -15.75
CA TYR A 6 52.15 -5.28 -15.82
C TYR A 6 50.94 -5.98 -16.45
N GLU A 7 49.90 -6.23 -15.65
CA GLU A 7 48.60 -6.68 -16.16
C GLU A 7 47.88 -5.53 -16.89
N GLN A 8 47.59 -5.71 -18.17
CA GLN A 8 46.84 -4.73 -18.96
C GLN A 8 45.33 -4.94 -18.78
N PHE A 9 44.65 -3.91 -18.30
CA PHE A 9 43.19 -3.86 -18.17
C PHE A 9 42.57 -2.87 -19.15
N CYS A 10 41.39 -3.22 -19.67
CA CYS A 10 40.55 -2.28 -20.42
C CYS A 10 39.61 -1.55 -19.44
N CYS A 11 39.90 -0.28 -19.17
CA CYS A 11 39.11 0.57 -18.27
C CYS A 11 38.12 1.45 -19.05
N TYR A 12 36.88 1.51 -18.59
CA TYR A 12 35.84 2.37 -19.16
C TYR A 12 34.97 2.98 -18.06
N GLY A 13 34.36 4.12 -18.32
CA GLY A 13 33.42 4.76 -17.40
C GLY A 13 33.43 6.29 -17.47
N TYR A 14 32.59 6.91 -16.64
CA TYR A 14 32.35 8.36 -16.67
C TYR A 14 33.63 9.21 -16.58
N CYS A 15 34.56 8.84 -15.70
CA CYS A 15 35.82 9.58 -15.52
C CYS A 15 36.77 9.42 -16.73
N ILE A 16 36.71 8.28 -17.43
CA ILE A 16 37.52 8.01 -18.62
C ILE A 16 37.02 8.85 -19.79
N ASP A 17 35.71 8.92 -19.98
CA ASP A 17 35.10 9.76 -21.02
C ASP A 17 35.43 11.25 -20.78
N LEU A 18 35.37 11.69 -19.52
CA LEU A 18 35.76 13.05 -19.13
C LEU A 18 37.24 13.34 -19.44
N LEU A 19 38.15 12.42 -19.11
CA LEU A 19 39.57 12.56 -19.42
C LEU A 19 39.82 12.61 -20.93
N HIS A 20 39.13 11.77 -21.70
CA HIS A 20 39.28 11.73 -23.15
C HIS A 20 38.87 13.06 -23.79
N GLU A 21 37.79 13.68 -23.30
CA GLU A 21 37.34 14.98 -23.80
C GLU A 21 38.27 16.12 -23.36
N LEU A 22 38.83 16.06 -22.15
CA LEU A 22 39.88 16.98 -21.69
C LEU A 22 41.16 16.84 -22.54
N SER A 23 41.54 15.62 -22.88
CA SER A 23 42.71 15.32 -23.71
C SER A 23 42.60 15.93 -25.10
N LYS A 24 41.42 15.85 -25.73
CA LYS A 24 41.16 16.51 -27.03
C LYS A 24 41.25 18.02 -26.94
N ASN A 25 40.62 18.62 -25.92
CA ASN A 25 40.56 20.08 -25.78
C ASN A 25 41.91 20.70 -25.41
N LEU A 26 42.73 19.98 -24.64
CA LEU A 26 44.03 20.45 -24.17
C LEU A 26 45.20 19.89 -24.98
N SER A 27 44.94 19.03 -25.98
CA SER A 27 45.94 18.37 -26.81
C SER A 27 47.04 17.63 -26.01
N LEU A 28 46.64 16.90 -24.97
CA LEU A 28 47.55 16.18 -24.07
C LEU A 28 47.51 14.67 -24.30
N GLY A 29 48.70 14.04 -24.28
CA GLY A 29 48.84 12.59 -24.21
C GLY A 29 48.76 12.14 -22.75
N TYR A 30 48.19 10.95 -22.51
CA TYR A 30 48.07 10.40 -21.17
C TYR A 30 48.30 8.89 -21.18
N THR A 31 48.82 8.37 -20.07
CA THR A 31 48.89 6.95 -19.75
C THR A 31 48.12 6.72 -18.46
N LEU A 32 47.34 5.65 -18.42
CA LEU A 32 46.53 5.31 -17.26
C LEU A 32 47.18 4.15 -16.52
N HIS A 33 47.28 4.27 -15.20
CA HIS A 33 47.55 3.18 -14.30
C HIS A 33 46.55 3.20 -13.15
N LEU A 34 46.28 2.03 -12.58
CA LEU A 34 45.46 1.91 -11.39
C LEU A 34 46.37 2.05 -10.16
N VAL A 35 45.87 2.71 -9.12
CA VAL A 35 46.58 2.83 -7.84
C VAL A 35 46.93 1.45 -7.28
N ALA A 36 48.17 1.28 -6.79
CA ALA A 36 48.70 -0.03 -6.40
C ALA A 36 47.98 -0.67 -5.19
N ASP A 37 47.53 0.15 -4.24
CA ASP A 37 46.92 -0.30 -2.98
C ASP A 37 45.37 -0.32 -3.00
N GLY A 38 44.74 0.15 -4.08
CA GLY A 38 43.29 0.25 -4.21
C GLY A 38 42.62 1.30 -3.30
N LYS A 39 43.37 2.19 -2.65
CA LYS A 39 42.85 3.17 -1.68
C LYS A 39 42.81 4.59 -2.24
N TYR A 40 41.89 5.41 -1.71
CA TYR A 40 41.80 6.83 -2.05
C TYR A 40 42.96 7.66 -1.50
N GLY A 41 43.54 7.25 -0.38
CA GLY A 41 44.53 8.00 0.36
C GLY A 41 44.01 8.59 1.67
N SER A 42 44.63 8.16 2.75
CA SER A 42 44.38 8.47 4.15
C SER A 42 45.71 8.69 4.86
N PHE A 43 45.68 9.35 6.01
CA PHE A 43 46.87 9.47 6.83
C PHE A 43 47.13 8.15 7.54
N GLU A 44 48.19 7.47 7.13
CA GLU A 44 48.71 6.34 7.89
C GLU A 44 49.63 6.89 8.99
N LYS A 45 49.30 6.59 10.24
CA LYS A 45 50.20 6.84 11.38
C LYS A 45 51.02 5.58 11.58
N GLU A 46 52.06 5.42 10.78
CA GLU A 46 52.92 4.25 10.87
C GLU A 46 54.09 4.51 11.84
N GLY A 47 54.10 3.80 12.98
CA GLY A 47 55.24 3.71 13.89
C GLY A 47 55.39 4.81 14.96
N GLU A 48 56.33 4.58 15.89
CA GLU A 48 56.71 5.53 16.97
C GLU A 48 57.23 6.87 16.44
N ASP A 49 57.66 6.92 15.18
CA ASP A 49 58.01 8.13 14.46
C ASP A 49 56.76 8.77 13.86
N LYS A 50 56.36 9.91 14.44
CA LYS A 50 55.18 10.72 14.10
C LYS A 50 55.20 11.37 12.71
N GLN A 51 55.81 10.74 11.71
CA GLN A 51 55.80 11.27 10.35
C GLN A 51 54.46 10.98 9.69
N LYS A 52 53.77 12.05 9.31
CA LYS A 52 52.51 11.98 8.57
C LYS A 52 52.84 11.59 7.14
N ARG A 53 52.47 10.38 6.71
CA ARG A 53 52.58 9.94 5.32
C ARG A 53 51.19 9.64 4.76
N TRP A 54 51.01 10.00 3.50
CA TRP A 54 49.80 9.68 2.74
C TRP A 54 49.97 8.33 2.04
N ASP A 55 48.95 7.48 2.14
CA ASP A 55 48.80 6.28 1.31
C ASP A 55 47.91 6.56 0.09
N GLY A 56 47.60 5.53 -0.71
CA GLY A 56 46.69 5.59 -1.85
C GLY A 56 47.08 6.57 -2.94
N MET A 57 46.06 6.99 -3.70
CA MET A 57 46.23 7.94 -4.81
C MET A 57 46.91 9.24 -4.39
N ILE A 58 46.66 9.74 -3.17
CA ILE A 58 47.31 10.94 -2.64
C ILE A 58 48.81 10.69 -2.43
N GLY A 59 49.19 9.55 -1.88
CA GLY A 59 50.58 9.15 -1.70
C GLY A 59 51.32 9.05 -3.02
N GLU A 60 50.73 8.43 -4.05
CA GLU A 60 51.33 8.33 -5.38
C GLU A 60 51.55 9.70 -6.03
N LEU A 61 50.60 10.63 -5.88
CA LEU A 61 50.72 12.00 -6.38
C LEU A 61 51.86 12.77 -5.68
N LEU A 62 52.00 12.63 -4.36
CA LEU A 62 53.06 13.31 -3.59
C LEU A 62 54.44 12.70 -3.83
N ASN A 63 54.51 11.40 -4.12
CA ASN A 63 55.76 10.70 -4.45
C ASN A 63 56.15 10.84 -5.93
N TYR A 64 55.45 11.66 -6.71
CA TYR A 64 55.66 11.84 -8.16
C TYR A 64 55.57 10.54 -8.96
N GLN A 65 54.76 9.59 -8.50
CA GLN A 65 54.42 8.38 -9.25
C GLN A 65 53.25 8.61 -10.20
N ALA A 66 52.42 9.63 -9.93
CA ALA A 66 51.33 10.08 -10.78
C ALA A 66 51.34 11.62 -10.88
N ASP A 67 51.03 12.17 -12.06
CA ASP A 67 50.97 13.62 -12.28
C ASP A 67 49.56 14.20 -12.07
N LEU A 68 48.52 13.36 -12.25
CA LEU A 68 47.13 13.79 -12.20
C LEU A 68 46.24 12.65 -11.69
N ILE A 69 45.33 12.99 -10.75
CA ILE A 69 44.29 12.09 -10.28
C ILE A 69 42.96 12.44 -10.96
N ILE A 70 42.38 11.49 -11.68
CA ILE A 70 41.00 11.60 -12.20
C ILE A 70 40.16 10.46 -11.64
N ALA A 71 39.51 10.74 -10.52
CA ALA A 71 38.71 9.78 -9.77
C ALA A 71 37.57 10.52 -9.04
N PRO A 72 36.56 9.80 -8.51
CA PRO A 72 35.59 10.37 -7.57
C PRO A 72 36.23 10.67 -6.20
N LEU A 73 37.21 11.58 -6.18
CA LEU A 73 37.96 11.97 -5.00
C LEU A 73 37.26 13.13 -4.28
N THR A 74 37.02 12.95 -2.98
CA THR A 74 36.35 13.99 -2.16
C THR A 74 37.36 15.05 -1.70
N MET A 75 37.00 16.32 -1.88
CA MET A 75 37.74 17.48 -1.38
C MET A 75 37.56 17.61 0.13
N ASN A 76 38.63 17.31 0.88
CA ASN A 76 38.66 17.45 2.33
C ASN A 76 39.70 18.51 2.73
N PRO A 77 39.49 19.28 3.82
CA PRO A 77 40.44 20.30 4.27
C PRO A 77 41.85 19.77 4.52
N GLU A 78 41.96 18.52 4.98
CA GLU A 78 43.23 17.85 5.20
C GLU A 78 44.00 17.60 3.89
N ARG A 79 43.32 17.14 2.83
CA ARG A 79 43.96 16.88 1.53
C ARG A 79 44.36 18.17 0.83
N VAL A 80 43.55 19.22 0.97
CA VAL A 80 43.82 20.54 0.35
C VAL A 80 45.09 21.20 0.90
N GLN A 81 45.59 20.78 2.07
CA GLN A 81 46.86 21.30 2.60
C GLN A 81 48.08 20.80 1.83
N ASP A 82 48.00 19.59 1.26
CA ASP A 82 49.14 18.94 0.61
C ASP A 82 48.99 18.86 -0.92
N ILE A 83 47.77 18.93 -1.46
CA ILE A 83 47.50 18.89 -2.90
C ILE A 83 46.52 19.98 -3.34
N GLU A 84 46.63 20.40 -4.61
CA GLU A 84 45.71 21.37 -5.22
C GLU A 84 44.57 20.66 -5.98
N PHE A 85 43.34 21.11 -5.76
CA PHE A 85 42.16 20.61 -6.47
C PHE A 85 41.66 21.61 -7.51
N THR A 86 41.11 21.09 -8.59
CA THR A 86 40.35 21.89 -9.56
C THR A 86 38.99 22.30 -8.98
N LYS A 87 38.20 23.04 -9.76
CA LYS A 87 36.81 23.31 -9.40
C LYS A 87 36.00 22.00 -9.43
N PRO A 88 35.10 21.78 -8.46
CA PRO A 88 34.29 20.58 -8.42
C PRO A 88 33.42 20.49 -9.67
N PHE A 89 33.53 19.38 -10.41
CA PHE A 89 32.71 19.11 -11.60
C PHE A 89 31.42 18.37 -11.27
N LYS A 90 31.30 17.78 -10.07
CA LYS A 90 30.10 17.08 -9.59
C LYS A 90 29.89 17.31 -8.10
N TYR A 91 28.70 17.73 -7.72
CA TYR A 91 28.26 17.81 -6.33
C TYR A 91 27.59 16.51 -5.90
N GLN A 92 27.98 16.00 -4.73
CA GLN A 92 27.39 14.81 -4.11
C GLN A 92 27.28 14.99 -2.60
N GLY A 93 26.37 14.24 -1.97
CA GLY A 93 26.19 14.20 -0.53
C GLY A 93 26.04 12.77 -0.03
N ILE A 94 25.91 12.60 1.28
CA ILE A 94 25.70 11.29 1.91
C ILE A 94 24.20 11.02 2.01
N THR A 95 23.77 9.84 1.59
CA THR A 95 22.38 9.39 1.69
C THR A 95 22.32 8.03 2.39
N ILE A 96 21.19 7.74 3.03
CA ILE A 96 20.95 6.46 3.70
C ILE A 96 20.17 5.57 2.74
N LEU A 97 20.74 4.40 2.42
CA LEU A 97 20.07 3.38 1.63
C LEU A 97 19.32 2.43 2.57
N VAL A 98 18.01 2.28 2.35
CA VAL A 98 17.17 1.37 3.14
C VAL A 98 16.45 0.40 2.21
N ARG A 99 16.29 -0.84 2.67
CA ARG A 99 15.47 -1.83 1.97
C ARG A 99 14.02 -1.39 1.97
N LYS A 100 13.39 -1.39 0.79
CA LYS A 100 11.95 -1.17 0.66
C LYS A 100 11.20 -2.43 1.09
N ASP A 101 10.33 -2.31 2.08
CA ASP A 101 9.42 -3.37 2.48
C ASP A 101 8.29 -3.54 1.45
N LYS A 102 7.90 -4.80 1.22
CA LYS A 102 6.79 -5.14 0.31
C LYS A 102 5.51 -5.22 1.13
N ASN A 103 4.56 -4.33 0.86
CA ASN A 103 3.24 -4.39 1.50
C ASN A 103 2.53 -5.67 1.06
N THR A 104 2.12 -6.51 2.01
CA THR A 104 1.22 -7.63 1.75
C THR A 104 -0.21 -7.18 2.04
N SER A 105 -1.04 -7.06 1.01
CA SER A 105 -2.47 -6.80 1.19
C SER A 105 -3.13 -8.03 1.82
N SER A 106 -3.55 -7.91 3.08
CA SER A 106 -4.27 -8.98 3.77
C SER A 106 -5.74 -9.02 3.34
N LEU A 107 -6.33 -10.20 3.20
CA LEU A 107 -7.78 -10.35 2.92
C LEU A 107 -8.67 -9.76 4.03
N SER A 108 -8.12 -9.59 5.25
CA SER A 108 -8.79 -8.93 6.38
C SER A 108 -9.00 -7.43 6.20
N SER A 109 -8.29 -6.78 5.26
CA SER A 109 -8.46 -5.34 4.99
C SER A 109 -9.88 -4.98 4.55
N PHE A 110 -10.66 -5.93 4.02
CA PHE A 110 -12.07 -5.73 3.70
C PHE A 110 -12.95 -5.52 4.94
N LEU A 111 -12.65 -6.18 6.07
CA LEU A 111 -13.47 -6.07 7.29
C LEU A 111 -13.07 -4.87 8.17
N GLN A 112 -11.90 -4.29 7.91
CA GLN A 112 -11.30 -3.18 8.66
C GLN A 112 -12.11 -1.86 8.69
N PRO A 113 -12.92 -1.47 7.68
CA PRO A 113 -13.67 -0.21 7.70
C PRO A 113 -14.68 -0.10 8.85
N PHE A 114 -15.14 -1.22 9.41
CA PHE A 114 -16.05 -1.26 10.55
C PHE A 114 -15.43 -2.03 11.72
N LYS A 115 -15.69 -1.55 12.94
CA LYS A 115 -15.31 -2.29 14.16
C LYS A 115 -16.09 -3.61 14.23
N GLY A 116 -15.46 -4.67 14.76
CA GLY A 116 -16.10 -5.98 14.91
C GLY A 116 -17.45 -5.95 15.66
N VAL A 117 -17.58 -5.04 16.63
CA VAL A 117 -18.86 -4.82 17.35
C VAL A 117 -19.98 -4.39 16.40
N LEU A 118 -19.71 -3.51 15.43
CA LEU A 118 -20.71 -3.04 14.48
C LEU A 118 -21.16 -4.16 13.54
N TRP A 119 -20.25 -5.03 13.09
CA TRP A 119 -20.60 -6.21 12.29
C TRP A 119 -21.57 -7.13 13.02
N ILE A 120 -21.32 -7.40 14.31
CA ILE A 120 -22.21 -8.21 15.14
C ILE A 120 -23.57 -7.51 15.33
N MET A 121 -23.57 -6.20 15.54
CA MET A 121 -24.79 -5.41 15.68
C MET A 121 -25.64 -5.44 14.40
N ILE A 122 -25.02 -5.37 13.21
CA ILE A 122 -25.73 -5.48 11.93
C ILE A 122 -26.40 -6.86 11.85
N LEU A 123 -25.65 -7.95 12.07
CA LEU A 123 -26.19 -9.31 12.04
C LEU A 123 -27.37 -9.48 12.99
N PHE A 124 -27.26 -8.95 14.22
CA PHE A 124 -28.33 -9.03 15.20
C PHE A 124 -29.55 -8.20 14.79
N SER A 125 -29.36 -6.99 14.26
CA SER A 125 -30.44 -6.11 13.82
C SER A 125 -31.30 -6.72 12.70
N VAL A 126 -30.68 -7.45 11.76
CA VAL A 126 -31.37 -8.17 10.68
C VAL A 126 -32.35 -9.18 11.27
N HIS A 127 -31.92 -9.97 12.26
CA HIS A 127 -32.75 -10.99 12.89
C HIS A 127 -33.89 -10.38 13.71
N ILE A 128 -33.64 -9.28 14.43
CA ILE A 128 -34.70 -8.55 15.14
C ILE A 128 -35.78 -8.10 14.16
N ILE A 129 -35.39 -7.46 13.05
CA ILE A 129 -36.33 -6.90 12.09
C ILE A 129 -37.10 -8.01 11.38
N ALA A 130 -36.46 -9.14 11.07
CA ALA A 130 -37.13 -10.31 10.54
C ALA A 130 -38.22 -10.85 11.49
N ILE A 131 -37.92 -10.92 12.79
CA ILE A 131 -38.89 -11.36 13.82
C ILE A 131 -40.03 -10.35 13.95
N VAL A 132 -39.73 -9.04 13.97
CA VAL A 132 -40.75 -8.00 14.06
C VAL A 132 -41.66 -8.00 12.84
N LEU A 133 -41.11 -8.14 11.62
CA LEU A 133 -41.90 -8.27 10.39
C LEU A 133 -42.81 -9.51 10.43
N TYR A 134 -42.28 -10.64 10.91
CA TYR A 134 -43.06 -11.87 11.09
C TYR A 134 -44.22 -11.68 12.08
N LEU A 135 -43.97 -11.05 13.24
CA LEU A 135 -45.01 -10.78 14.24
C LEU A 135 -46.05 -9.79 13.73
N LEU A 136 -45.63 -8.73 13.05
CA LEU A 136 -46.55 -7.74 12.47
C LEU A 136 -47.44 -8.36 11.41
N ASP A 137 -46.93 -9.26 10.57
CA ASP A 137 -47.75 -9.94 9.56
C ASP A 137 -48.67 -11.00 10.20
N ARG A 138 -48.20 -11.72 11.23
CA ARG A 138 -48.98 -12.73 11.95
C ARG A 138 -50.12 -12.14 12.78
N TRP A 139 -49.89 -11.00 13.42
CA TRP A 139 -50.87 -10.35 14.30
C TRP A 139 -51.71 -9.29 13.61
N SER A 140 -51.37 -8.88 12.38
CA SER A 140 -52.17 -7.92 11.62
C SER A 140 -53.52 -8.53 11.24
N PRO A 141 -54.64 -8.08 11.84
CA PRO A 141 -55.99 -8.62 11.56
C PRO A 141 -56.53 -8.18 10.19
N LEU A 142 -55.89 -7.20 9.54
CA LEU A 142 -56.33 -6.58 8.29
C LEU A 142 -55.90 -7.30 7.01
N GLY A 143 -54.93 -8.23 7.08
CA GLY A 143 -54.55 -9.07 5.94
C GLY A 143 -55.56 -10.18 5.65
N ARG A 144 -56.37 -10.54 6.65
CA ARG A 144 -57.44 -11.54 6.56
C ARG A 144 -58.78 -10.98 6.07
N PHE A 145 -58.85 -9.67 5.82
CA PHE A 145 -60.11 -8.95 5.53
C PHE A 145 -60.25 -8.55 4.04
N HIS A 146 -59.39 -9.05 3.16
CA HIS A 146 -59.47 -8.72 1.74
C HIS A 146 -59.96 -9.92 0.93
N PHE A 147 -61.22 -9.81 0.50
CA PHE A 147 -62.03 -10.71 -0.35
C PHE A 147 -62.55 -11.99 0.29
N VAL A 148 -63.72 -11.87 0.94
CA VAL A 148 -64.77 -12.88 0.75
C VAL A 148 -65.36 -12.61 -0.64
N PRO A 149 -65.03 -13.37 -1.70
CA PRO A 149 -65.87 -13.35 -2.89
C PRO A 149 -67.25 -13.87 -2.45
N ARG A 150 -68.28 -13.11 -2.81
CA ARG A 150 -69.69 -13.48 -2.65
C ARG A 150 -69.86 -14.95 -3.04
N LYS A 151 -70.32 -15.75 -2.08
CA LYS A 151 -70.42 -17.22 -2.15
C LYS A 151 -71.63 -17.62 -3.00
N ASP A 152 -71.51 -17.44 -4.30
CA ASP A 152 -72.52 -17.87 -5.26
C ASP A 152 -71.84 -18.84 -6.24
N GLN A 153 -72.04 -20.13 -5.98
CA GLN A 153 -71.70 -21.31 -6.78
C GLN A 153 -70.52 -22.16 -6.31
N LEU A 154 -70.84 -23.45 -6.29
CA LEU A 154 -70.19 -24.60 -5.69
C LEU A 154 -69.13 -25.11 -6.67
N ASP A 155 -67.85 -25.06 -6.32
CA ASP A 155 -66.80 -25.76 -7.09
C ASP A 155 -65.76 -26.41 -6.16
N GLU A 156 -65.38 -27.63 -6.54
CA GLU A 156 -64.44 -28.56 -5.87
C GLU A 156 -62.98 -28.04 -5.81
N ASN A 157 -62.74 -26.79 -6.24
CA ASN A 157 -61.46 -26.07 -6.19
C ASN A 157 -61.24 -25.23 -4.91
N SER A 158 -62.17 -25.26 -3.95
CA SER A 158 -62.04 -24.49 -2.70
C SER A 158 -60.91 -24.98 -1.78
N LEU A 159 -60.53 -26.26 -1.87
CA LEU A 159 -59.40 -26.85 -1.12
C LEU A 159 -58.02 -26.41 -1.64
N THR A 160 -57.90 -26.06 -2.93
CA THR A 160 -56.64 -25.57 -3.52
C THR A 160 -56.46 -24.06 -3.28
N LEU A 161 -57.56 -23.30 -3.20
CA LEU A 161 -57.55 -21.88 -2.81
C LEU A 161 -57.15 -21.68 -1.33
N GLU A 162 -57.69 -22.47 -0.40
CA GLU A 162 -57.27 -22.42 1.02
C GLU A 162 -55.80 -22.81 1.21
N LYS A 163 -55.29 -23.73 0.38
CA LYS A 163 -53.88 -24.15 0.40
C LYS A 163 -52.95 -23.06 -0.15
N ASN A 164 -53.41 -22.31 -1.16
CA ASN A 164 -52.70 -21.13 -1.67
C ASN A 164 -52.73 -19.95 -0.69
N GLU A 165 -53.81 -19.71 0.05
CA GLU A 165 -53.86 -18.67 1.09
C GLU A 165 -52.96 -18.97 2.30
N LYS A 166 -52.86 -20.24 2.72
CA LYS A 166 -51.89 -20.66 3.76
C LYS A 166 -50.44 -20.51 3.30
N ASN A 167 -50.19 -20.74 2.01
CA ASN A 167 -48.91 -20.48 1.36
C ASN A 167 -48.61 -18.97 1.18
N ASP A 168 -49.57 -18.09 1.44
CA ASP A 168 -49.48 -16.64 1.22
C ASP A 168 -49.26 -15.83 2.50
N THR A 169 -49.17 -16.52 3.64
CA THR A 169 -48.72 -15.94 4.91
C THR A 169 -47.19 -15.95 4.98
N LEU A 170 -46.56 -14.87 5.45
CA LEU A 170 -45.10 -14.82 5.60
C LEU A 170 -44.65 -15.87 6.62
N SER A 171 -43.96 -16.91 6.14
CA SER A 171 -43.19 -17.78 7.03
C SER A 171 -42.00 -17.00 7.61
N LEU A 172 -41.53 -17.40 8.80
CA LEU A 172 -40.35 -16.80 9.44
C LEU A 172 -39.13 -16.81 8.50
N SER A 173 -38.95 -17.92 7.76
CA SER A 173 -37.87 -18.08 6.79
C SER A 173 -37.96 -17.06 5.64
N ARG A 174 -39.15 -16.79 5.10
CA ARG A 174 -39.35 -15.79 4.05
C ARG A 174 -39.08 -14.37 4.54
N SER A 175 -39.43 -14.06 5.79
CA SER A 175 -39.14 -12.75 6.41
C SER A 175 -37.63 -12.52 6.58
N VAL A 176 -36.91 -13.56 7.03
CA VAL A 176 -35.44 -13.52 7.15
C VAL A 176 -34.78 -13.31 5.79
N TRP A 177 -35.17 -14.08 4.77
CA TRP A 177 -34.67 -13.92 3.40
C TRP A 177 -34.96 -12.54 2.83
N PHE A 178 -36.15 -11.99 3.07
CA PHE A 178 -36.52 -10.63 2.66
C PHE A 178 -35.62 -9.57 3.31
N THR A 179 -35.39 -9.64 4.63
CA THR A 179 -34.52 -8.67 5.33
C THR A 179 -33.06 -8.75 4.89
N TRP A 180 -32.55 -9.95 4.65
CA TRP A 180 -31.21 -10.17 4.09
C TRP A 180 -31.10 -9.70 2.65
N GLY A 181 -32.14 -9.93 1.84
CA GLY A 181 -32.22 -9.47 0.46
C GLY A 181 -32.10 -7.95 0.37
N ILE A 182 -32.80 -7.21 1.22
CA ILE A 182 -32.70 -5.75 1.28
C ILE A 182 -31.29 -5.30 1.68
N LEU A 183 -30.68 -5.92 2.69
CA LEU A 183 -29.34 -5.53 3.16
C LEU A 183 -28.26 -5.79 2.10
N LEU A 184 -28.35 -6.91 1.39
CA LEU A 184 -27.38 -7.32 0.37
C LEU A 184 -27.69 -6.75 -1.02
N ASN A 185 -28.72 -5.90 -1.13
CA ASN A 185 -29.24 -5.39 -2.40
C ASN A 185 -29.53 -6.53 -3.42
N SER A 186 -30.06 -7.64 -2.90
CA SER A 186 -30.42 -8.82 -3.68
C SER A 186 -31.92 -8.84 -3.96
N GLY A 187 -32.30 -9.07 -5.21
CA GLY A 187 -33.70 -9.16 -5.66
C GLY A 187 -34.41 -10.46 -5.27
N ILE A 188 -33.82 -11.29 -4.40
CA ILE A 188 -34.36 -12.59 -4.00
C ILE A 188 -35.31 -12.38 -2.81
N GLY A 189 -36.61 -12.43 -3.08
CA GLY A 189 -37.63 -12.37 -2.03
C GLY A 189 -39.00 -12.81 -2.51
N GLU A 190 -39.32 -14.09 -2.37
CA GLU A 190 -40.64 -14.68 -2.68
C GLU A 190 -41.73 -14.32 -1.64
N GLY A 191 -41.61 -13.19 -0.93
CA GLY A 191 -42.55 -12.79 0.10
C GLY A 191 -42.45 -11.30 0.40
N THR A 192 -43.39 -10.52 -0.13
CA THR A 192 -43.51 -9.09 0.18
C THR A 192 -44.48 -8.87 1.34
N PRO A 193 -44.19 -7.96 2.27
CA PRO A 193 -45.11 -7.65 3.37
C PRO A 193 -46.44 -7.09 2.83
N LYS A 194 -47.54 -7.75 3.19
CA LYS A 194 -48.89 -7.36 2.76
C LYS A 194 -49.50 -6.30 3.69
N SER A 195 -49.21 -6.36 4.99
CA SER A 195 -49.72 -5.39 5.97
C SER A 195 -49.12 -3.99 5.79
N PHE A 196 -49.93 -2.94 5.97
CA PHE A 196 -49.50 -1.54 5.89
C PHE A 196 -48.35 -1.24 6.86
N SER A 197 -48.42 -1.75 8.10
CA SER A 197 -47.38 -1.55 9.11
C SER A 197 -46.05 -2.22 8.73
N ALA A 198 -46.12 -3.42 8.15
CA ALA A 198 -44.95 -4.16 7.70
C ALA A 198 -44.29 -3.51 6.47
N ARG A 199 -45.07 -2.86 5.59
CA ARG A 199 -44.54 -2.07 4.45
C ARG A 199 -43.78 -0.85 4.91
N VAL A 200 -44.32 -0.08 5.85
CA VAL A 200 -43.62 1.10 6.42
C VAL A 200 -42.32 0.67 7.08
N LEU A 201 -42.33 -0.40 7.88
CA LEU A 201 -41.12 -0.93 8.50
C LEU A 201 -40.09 -1.39 7.46
N GLY A 202 -40.52 -2.05 6.39
CA GLY A 202 -39.65 -2.44 5.26
C GLY A 202 -39.01 -1.25 4.55
N MET A 203 -39.74 -0.14 4.36
CA MET A 203 -39.19 1.08 3.78
C MET A 203 -38.12 1.72 4.66
N VAL A 204 -38.35 1.79 5.97
CA VAL A 204 -37.35 2.31 6.92
C VAL A 204 -36.10 1.42 6.95
N TRP A 205 -36.28 0.09 6.93
CA TRP A 205 -35.18 -0.86 6.85
C TRP A 205 -34.36 -0.69 5.57
N ALA A 206 -35.01 -0.49 4.42
CA ALA A 206 -34.33 -0.22 3.15
C ALA A 206 -33.51 1.08 3.20
N GLY A 207 -34.04 2.14 3.82
CA GLY A 207 -33.30 3.39 4.05
C GLY A 207 -32.07 3.18 4.94
N PHE A 208 -32.21 2.43 6.03
CA PHE A 208 -31.09 2.08 6.90
C PHE A 208 -30.02 1.27 6.15
N ALA A 209 -30.41 0.23 5.39
CA ALA A 209 -29.49 -0.58 4.61
C ALA A 209 -28.69 0.25 3.59
N MET A 210 -29.35 1.16 2.88
CA MET A 210 -28.70 2.10 1.96
C MET A 210 -27.65 2.97 2.66
N ILE A 211 -27.98 3.56 3.81
CA ILE A 211 -27.04 4.38 4.60
C ILE A 211 -25.83 3.56 5.06
N MET A 212 -26.06 2.33 5.50
CA MET A 212 -25.01 1.44 5.97
C MET A 212 -24.02 1.06 4.86
N VAL A 213 -24.53 0.67 3.69
CA VAL A 213 -23.70 0.34 2.52
C VAL A 213 -22.93 1.58 2.04
N ALA A 214 -23.57 2.74 1.95
CA ALA A 214 -22.91 3.98 1.57
C ALA A 214 -21.79 4.39 2.55
N SER A 215 -22.02 4.20 3.84
CA SER A 215 -21.01 4.50 4.87
C SER A 215 -19.83 3.53 4.81
N TYR A 216 -20.11 2.25 4.54
CA TYR A 216 -19.07 1.23 4.35
C TYR A 216 -18.16 1.57 3.17
N THR A 217 -18.75 1.87 2.01
CA THR A 217 -17.99 2.19 0.80
C THR A 217 -17.19 3.49 0.95
N ALA A 218 -17.76 4.51 1.62
CA ALA A 218 -17.05 5.74 1.93
C ALA A 218 -15.82 5.51 2.83
N ASN A 219 -15.97 4.73 3.91
CA ASN A 219 -14.87 4.44 4.83
C ASN A 219 -13.80 3.55 4.19
N LEU A 220 -14.20 2.58 3.37
CA LEU A 220 -13.27 1.74 2.61
C LEU A 220 -12.44 2.59 1.63
N ALA A 221 -13.10 3.50 0.90
CA ALA A 221 -12.41 4.40 -0.02
C ALA A 221 -11.43 5.33 0.71
N ALA A 222 -11.84 5.90 1.84
CA ALA A 222 -10.97 6.72 2.67
C ALA A 222 -9.74 5.95 3.17
N PHE A 223 -9.93 4.70 3.60
CA PHE A 223 -8.85 3.84 4.05
C PHE A 223 -7.84 3.53 2.93
N LEU A 224 -8.32 3.16 1.74
CA LEU A 224 -7.45 2.85 0.59
C LEU A 224 -6.65 4.05 0.10
N VAL A 225 -7.15 5.28 0.28
CA VAL A 225 -6.41 6.50 -0.06
C VAL A 225 -5.32 6.83 0.96
N LEU A 226 -5.53 6.46 2.22
CA LEU A 226 -4.63 6.76 3.34
C LEU A 226 -3.54 5.70 3.55
N ASP A 227 -3.67 4.51 2.97
CA ASP A 227 -2.65 3.46 3.01
C ASP A 227 -1.46 3.81 2.10
N ARG A 228 -0.70 4.83 2.51
CA ARG A 228 0.56 5.22 1.88
C ARG A 228 1.70 4.51 2.60
N PRO A 229 2.60 3.84 1.88
CA PRO A 229 3.80 3.29 2.50
C PRO A 229 4.60 4.44 3.11
N GLU A 230 4.72 4.45 4.44
CA GLU A 230 5.59 5.41 5.13
C GLU A 230 7.04 5.14 4.73
N ALA A 231 7.82 6.21 4.55
CA ALA A 231 9.26 6.08 4.42
C ALA A 231 9.80 5.53 5.74
N SER A 232 10.52 4.40 5.67
CA SER A 232 11.02 3.69 6.85
C SER A 232 11.97 4.55 7.70
N ILE A 233 12.73 5.44 7.07
CA ILE A 233 13.65 6.37 7.74
C ILE A 233 13.56 7.75 7.06
N SER A 234 13.35 8.82 7.83
CA SER A 234 13.26 10.19 7.29
C SER A 234 14.62 10.87 7.12
N GLY A 235 15.66 10.42 7.82
CA GLY A 235 17.01 10.97 7.72
C GLY A 235 17.84 10.73 8.98
N VAL A 236 18.94 11.49 9.13
CA VAL A 236 19.88 11.36 10.26
C VAL A 236 19.27 11.73 11.62
N ASN A 237 18.23 12.57 11.63
CA ASN A 237 17.54 13.00 12.85
C ASN A 237 16.27 12.17 13.13
N ASP A 238 16.05 11.06 12.43
CA ASP A 238 14.93 10.17 12.73
C ASP A 238 15.18 9.52 14.10
N ALA A 239 14.25 9.66 15.04
CA ALA A 239 14.40 9.15 16.41
C ALA A 239 14.48 7.62 16.49
N ARG A 240 14.24 6.91 15.38
CA ARG A 240 14.33 5.45 15.26
C ARG A 240 15.72 4.95 14.85
N VAL A 241 16.63 5.86 14.46
CA VAL A 241 18.04 5.59 14.15
C VAL A 241 18.88 5.91 15.38
#